data_AF-A0A3R6W734-F1
#
_entry.id   AF-A0A3R6W734-F1
#
_cell.length_a   1.000
_cell.length_b   1.000
_cell.length_c   1.000
_cell.angle_alpha   90.00
_cell.angle_beta   90.00
_cell.angle_gamma   90.00
#
_symmetry.space_group_name_H-M   'P 1'
#
loop_
_entity.id
_entity.type
_entity.pdbx_description
1 polymer ?
#
loop_
_entity_poly.entity_id
_entity_poly.type
_entity_poly.pdbx_seq_one_letter_code
_entity_poly.pdbx_strand_id
1 'polypeptide(L)'
;MPITAYKGVVVHSLALGQLEMLNPGLIGVNEKGTIKYVVDLATHSLDSVAFDNVRPRIYCRLVDYNDKLLIPGFIDGHAHAPQYSFLGVGMHLPLLDW
;
A
#
# COMPACT_ATOMS: atom_id res chain seq x y z
N MET A 1 -0.19 -18.14 -11.26
CA MET A 1 -0.28 -18.04 -9.79
C MET A 1 -1.50 -17.20 -9.46
N PRO A 2 -2.34 -17.55 -8.47
CA PRO A 2 -3.53 -16.78 -8.17
C PRO A 2 -3.15 -15.39 -7.63
N ILE A 3 -3.92 -14.38 -8.04
CA ILE A 3 -3.74 -12.99 -7.68
C ILE A 3 -4.96 -12.53 -6.87
N THR A 4 -4.72 -11.83 -5.77
CA THR A 4 -5.75 -11.03 -5.08
C THR A 4 -5.61 -9.59 -5.50
N ALA A 5 -6.66 -9.01 -6.05
CA ALA A 5 -6.72 -7.61 -6.42
C ALA A 5 -7.41 -6.79 -5.32
N TYR A 6 -6.84 -5.63 -5.02
CA TYR A 6 -7.38 -4.66 -4.07
C TYR A 6 -7.74 -3.38 -4.82
N LYS A 7 -9.01 -2.99 -4.77
CA LYS A 7 -9.53 -1.77 -5.38
C LYS A 7 -9.80 -0.72 -4.31
N GLY A 8 -9.38 0.51 -4.56
CA GLY A 8 -9.59 1.64 -3.64
C GLY A 8 -9.01 2.93 -4.20
N VAL A 9 -8.83 3.95 -3.37
CA VAL A 9 -8.07 5.14 -3.72
C VAL A 9 -6.60 4.88 -3.39
N VAL A 10 -5.76 4.64 -4.39
CA VAL A 10 -4.34 4.31 -4.18
C VAL A 10 -3.52 5.58 -4.16
N VAL A 11 -2.80 5.83 -3.06
CA VAL A 11 -1.95 7.02 -2.90
C VAL A 11 -0.55 6.58 -2.48
N HIS A 12 0.46 6.98 -3.23
CA HIS A 12 1.86 6.62 -2.94
C HIS A 12 2.82 7.67 -3.50
N SER A 13 4.06 7.67 -2.98
CA SER A 13 5.11 8.59 -3.44
C SER A 13 6.03 7.88 -4.43
N LEU A 14 6.25 8.48 -5.60
CA LEU A 14 7.18 7.99 -6.62
C LEU A 14 8.61 8.43 -6.33
N ALA A 15 8.77 9.63 -5.78
CA ALA A 15 10.02 10.24 -5.38
C ALA A 15 9.75 11.33 -4.33
N LEU A 16 10.81 11.93 -3.79
CA LEU A 16 10.69 13.08 -2.89
C LEU A 16 9.91 14.22 -3.56
N GLY A 17 8.82 14.65 -2.93
CA GLY A 17 7.94 15.71 -3.45
C GLY A 17 7.03 15.28 -4.60
N GLN A 18 7.00 13.99 -4.99
CA GLN A 18 6.16 13.46 -6.06
C GLN A 18 5.15 12.45 -5.51
N LEU A 19 3.89 12.87 -5.44
CA LEU A 19 2.76 12.05 -4.99
C LEU A 19 1.90 11.64 -6.20
N GLU A 20 1.58 10.35 -6.31
CA GLU A 20 0.63 9.83 -7.29
C GLU A 20 -0.64 9.37 -6.57
N MET A 21 -1.80 9.67 -7.17
CA MET A 21 -3.12 9.27 -6.68
C MET A 21 -3.91 8.64 -7.83
N LEU A 22 -4.31 7.38 -7.66
CA LEU A 22 -5.11 6.62 -8.62
C LEU A 22 -6.51 6.41 -8.02
N ASN A 23 -7.55 6.90 -8.71
CA ASN A 23 -8.92 6.87 -8.22
C ASN A 23 -9.94 6.56 -9.34
N PRO A 24 -10.48 5.32 -9.42
CA PRO A 24 -10.13 4.18 -8.59
C PRO A 24 -8.80 3.54 -9.03
N GLY A 25 -7.96 3.17 -8.08
CA GLY A 25 -6.76 2.37 -8.33
C GLY A 25 -7.00 0.87 -8.08
N LEU A 26 -6.19 0.03 -8.71
CA LEU A 26 -6.19 -1.43 -8.54
C LEU A 26 -4.77 -1.96 -8.29
N ILE A 27 -4.59 -2.68 -7.19
CA ILE A 27 -3.31 -3.33 -6.83
C ILE A 27 -3.48 -4.85 -6.89
N GLY A 28 -2.70 -5.52 -7.74
CA GLY A 28 -2.67 -6.98 -7.83
C GLY A 28 -1.51 -7.57 -7.03
N VAL A 29 -1.79 -8.49 -6.10
CA VAL A 29 -0.79 -9.13 -5.25
C VAL A 29 -0.86 -10.65 -5.41
N ASN A 30 0.30 -11.31 -5.55
CA ASN A 30 0.38 -12.77 -5.60
C ASN A 30 0.39 -13.40 -4.18
N GLU A 31 0.32 -14.72 -4.11
CA GLU A 31 0.36 -15.47 -2.83
C GLU A 31 1.64 -15.27 -2.01
N LYS A 32 2.72 -14.78 -2.62
CA LYS A 32 3.99 -14.47 -1.92
C LYS A 32 4.01 -13.04 -1.33
N GLY A 33 2.93 -12.28 -1.45
CA GLY A 33 2.87 -10.89 -1.01
C GLY A 33 3.57 -9.90 -1.96
N THR A 34 3.91 -10.31 -3.19
CA THR A 34 4.54 -9.44 -4.19
C THR A 34 3.48 -8.72 -5.02
N ILE A 35 3.59 -7.39 -5.13
CA ILE A 35 2.79 -6.58 -6.06
C ILE A 35 3.20 -6.95 -7.50
N LYS A 36 2.20 -7.29 -8.32
CA LYS A 36 2.36 -7.64 -9.74
C LYS A 36 1.97 -6.51 -10.67
N TYR A 37 1.00 -5.70 -10.27
CA TYR A 37 0.59 -4.51 -11.00
C TYR A 37 -0.05 -3.50 -10.05
N VAL A 38 0.06 -2.23 -10.44
CA VAL A 38 -0.68 -1.10 -9.89
C VAL A 38 -1.25 -0.37 -11.10
N VAL A 39 -2.57 -0.23 -11.16
CA VAL A 39 -3.27 0.28 -12.35
C VAL A 39 -4.25 1.37 -11.96
N ASP A 40 -4.30 2.42 -12.76
CA ASP A 40 -5.32 3.44 -12.69
C ASP A 40 -6.55 3.02 -13.52
N LEU A 41 -7.67 2.77 -12.85
CA LEU A 41 -8.92 2.38 -13.51
C LEU A 41 -9.68 3.57 -14.10
N ALA A 42 -9.23 4.81 -13.86
CA ALA A 42 -9.76 5.97 -14.59
C ALA A 42 -9.27 5.99 -16.06
N THR A 43 -8.10 5.41 -16.32
CA THR A 43 -7.45 5.40 -17.64
C THR A 43 -7.41 4.04 -18.31
N HIS A 44 -7.48 2.94 -17.54
CA HIS A 44 -7.41 1.58 -18.04
C HIS A 44 -8.68 0.79 -17.72
N SER A 45 -9.24 0.09 -18.71
CA SER A 45 -10.32 -0.85 -18.46
C SER A 45 -9.77 -2.12 -17.82
N LEU A 46 -10.56 -2.75 -16.94
CA LEU A 46 -10.17 -4.02 -16.31
C LEU A 46 -9.78 -5.06 -17.36
N ASP A 47 -10.44 -5.10 -18.51
CA ASP A 47 -10.16 -6.07 -19.57
C ASP A 47 -8.78 -5.90 -20.24
N SER A 48 -8.18 -4.71 -20.13
CA SER A 48 -6.86 -4.41 -20.73
C SER A 48 -5.67 -4.96 -19.94
N VAL A 49 -5.86 -5.35 -18.68
CA VAL A 49 -4.77 -5.82 -17.80
C VAL A 49 -4.54 -7.34 -18.00
N ALA A 50 -4.67 -7.86 -19.22
CA ALA A 50 -4.54 -9.29 -19.50
C ALA A 50 -3.07 -9.75 -19.46
N PHE A 51 -2.68 -10.46 -18.39
CA PHE A 51 -1.33 -11.03 -18.26
C PHE A 51 -1.17 -12.45 -18.80
N ASP A 52 -2.22 -13.10 -19.30
CA ASP A 52 -2.11 -14.36 -20.04
C ASP A 52 -3.42 -14.65 -20.77
N ASN A 53 -3.35 -14.95 -22.08
CA ASN A 53 -4.49 -15.23 -22.98
C ASN A 53 -5.28 -16.52 -22.63
N VAL A 54 -5.20 -17.01 -21.39
CA VAL A 54 -5.71 -18.32 -20.96
C VAL A 54 -6.74 -18.20 -19.82
N ARG A 55 -6.93 -17.04 -19.19
CA ARG A 55 -7.96 -16.86 -18.15
C ARG A 55 -8.72 -15.55 -18.30
N PRO A 56 -10.07 -15.56 -18.27
CA PRO A 56 -10.89 -14.35 -18.42
C PRO A 56 -10.81 -13.37 -17.24
N ARG A 57 -9.96 -13.63 -16.23
CA ARG A 57 -9.81 -12.77 -15.05
C ARG A 57 -8.35 -12.64 -14.65
N ILE A 58 -7.95 -11.39 -14.44
CA ILE A 58 -6.60 -10.91 -14.11
C ILE A 58 -6.28 -11.09 -12.61
N TYR A 59 -7.31 -11.48 -11.85
CA TYR A 59 -7.25 -11.85 -10.46
C TYR A 59 -8.21 -13.02 -10.18
N CYS A 60 -7.90 -13.80 -9.15
CA CYS A 60 -8.77 -14.85 -8.65
C CYS A 60 -9.74 -14.33 -7.58
N ARG A 61 -9.37 -13.25 -6.89
CA ARG A 61 -10.17 -12.60 -5.84
C ARG A 61 -10.09 -11.09 -5.97
N LEU A 62 -11.22 -10.40 -5.81
CA LEU A 62 -11.29 -8.94 -5.67
C LEU A 62 -11.68 -8.58 -4.24
N VAL A 63 -10.96 -7.62 -3.68
CA VAL A 63 -11.30 -6.94 -2.42
C VAL A 63 -11.53 -5.48 -2.76
N ASP A 64 -12.80 -5.05 -2.70
CA ASP A 64 -13.18 -3.67 -3.01
C ASP A 64 -13.33 -2.85 -1.73
N TYR A 65 -12.49 -1.84 -1.57
CA TYR A 65 -12.51 -0.90 -0.46
C TYR A 65 -13.30 0.38 -0.75
N ASN A 66 -13.95 0.48 -1.91
CA ASN A 66 -14.66 1.68 -2.39
C ASN A 66 -13.75 2.91 -2.34
N ASP A 67 -14.19 4.01 -1.72
CA ASP A 67 -13.45 5.27 -1.66
C ASP A 67 -12.42 5.33 -0.51
N LYS A 68 -12.10 4.20 0.13
CA LYS A 68 -11.06 4.18 1.18
C LYS A 68 -9.66 4.25 0.58
N LEU A 69 -8.75 4.85 1.35
CA LEU A 69 -7.35 4.98 1.00
C LEU A 69 -6.59 3.66 1.13
N LEU A 70 -5.76 3.39 0.14
CA LEU A 70 -4.70 2.39 0.15
C LEU A 70 -3.37 3.13 0.00
N ILE A 71 -2.55 3.06 1.05
CA ILE A 71 -1.23 3.70 1.12
C ILE A 71 -0.15 2.68 1.47
N PRO A 72 1.12 2.92 1.09
CA PRO A 72 2.22 2.15 1.62
C PRO A 72 2.23 2.17 3.15
N GLY A 73 2.65 1.06 3.76
CA GLY A 73 2.91 1.04 5.21
C GLY A 73 4.01 2.04 5.57
N PHE A 74 3.87 2.69 6.72
CA PHE A 74 4.93 3.56 7.23
C PHE A 74 6.16 2.74 7.60
N ILE A 75 7.34 3.29 7.30
CA ILE A 75 8.63 2.70 7.64
C ILE A 75 9.20 3.52 8.78
N ASP A 76 9.25 2.93 9.97
CA ASP A 76 9.95 3.50 11.11
C ASP A 76 11.45 3.20 10.99
N GLY A 77 12.25 4.25 10.76
CA GLY A 77 13.70 4.13 10.58
C GLY A 77 14.46 3.97 11.89
N HIS A 78 13.86 4.30 13.04
CA HIS A 78 14.54 4.24 14.34
C HIS A 78 13.57 4.35 15.51
N ALA A 79 13.51 3.31 16.33
CA ALA A 79 12.77 3.31 17.58
C ALA A 79 13.48 2.48 18.67
N HIS A 80 13.28 2.86 19.92
CA HIS A 80 13.74 2.12 21.10
C HIS A 80 12.58 1.33 21.71
N ALA A 81 12.31 0.13 21.19
CA ALA A 81 11.19 -0.70 21.66
C ALA A 81 11.14 -0.91 23.20
N PRO A 82 12.27 -1.15 23.91
CA PRO A 82 12.26 -1.32 25.37
C PRO A 82 11.82 -0.07 26.15
N GLN A 83 11.89 1.13 25.56
CA GLN A 83 11.54 2.39 26.22
C GLN A 83 10.03 2.71 26.13
N TYR A 84 9.25 1.90 25.39
CA TYR A 84 7.82 2.17 25.17
C TYR A 84 7.01 2.32 26.47
N SER A 85 7.37 1.59 27.52
CA SER A 85 6.69 1.67 28.83
C SER A 85 6.76 3.05 29.50
N PHE A 86 7.68 3.91 29.08
CA PHE A 86 7.88 5.26 29.61
C PHE A 86 7.51 6.35 28.60
N LEU A 87 6.76 6.01 27.55
CA LEU A 87 6.37 6.95 26.51
C LEU A 87 5.63 8.15 27.13
N GLY A 88 6.17 9.35 26.90
CA GLY A 88 5.65 10.61 27.46
C GLY A 88 6.13 10.96 28.88
N VAL A 89 7.02 10.17 29.48
CA VAL A 89 7.58 10.42 30.82
C VAL A 89 8.96 11.07 30.74
N GLY A 90 9.30 11.94 31.69
CA GLY A 90 10.65 12.51 31.83
C GLY A 90 11.04 13.59 30.81
N MET A 91 10.15 13.96 29.88
CA MET A 91 10.45 14.86 28.74
C MET A 91 10.88 16.31 29.10
N HIS A 92 10.99 16.64 30.38
CA HIS A 92 11.47 17.94 30.88
C HIS A 92 12.97 17.93 31.24
N LEU A 93 13.62 16.76 31.22
CA LEU A 93 15.03 16.58 31.54
C LEU A 93 15.91 16.67 30.28
N PRO A 94 17.17 17.14 30.37
CA PRO A 94 18.12 17.03 29.27
C PRO A 94 18.50 15.57 29.01
N LEU A 95 19.03 15.27 27.82
CA LEU A 95 19.28 13.89 27.34
C LEU A 95 20.08 12.99 28.29
N LEU A 96 21.08 13.53 29.01
CA LEU A 96 21.91 12.72 29.92
C LEU A 96 21.23 12.44 31.27
N ASP A 97 20.21 13.21 31.62
CA ASP A 97 19.46 13.07 32.88
C ASP A 97 18.13 12.31 32.68
N TRP A 98 17.59 12.35 31.46
CA TRP A 98 16.40 11.62 31.03
C TRP A 98 16.61 10.10 31.03
#